data_AF-A0AAW7B2T4-F1
#
_entry.id   AF-A0AAW7B2T4-F1
#
_cell.length_a   1.000
_cell.length_b   1.000
_cell.length_c   1.000
_cell.angle_alpha   90.00
_cell.angle_beta   90.00
_cell.angle_gamma   90.00
#
_symmetry.space_group_name_H-M   'P 1'
#
loop_
_entity.id
_entity.type
_entity.pdbx_description
1 polymer ?
#
loop_
_entity_poly.entity_id
_entity_poly.type
_entity_poly.pdbx_seq_one_letter_code
_entity_poly.pdbx_strand_id
1 'polypeptide(L)'
;MTKPTPKLEVKIKLDFPVPVKGEDGKEASRDTVTMRRPRTIHVKRLAVLLGADVLKGIIGEQEPSAVKIDKDNVDVAKLAVDVISALFVRETLDELTSIIASMCNEKPEFIDEIDPLDLMKFAEGFLDFFPALRSFASSNSGQTSLPASAGDLTT
;
A
#
# COMPACT_ATOMS: atom_id res chain seq x y z
N MET A 1 21.26 -2.51 -16.16
CA MET A 1 20.21 -2.37 -15.12
C MET A 1 19.66 -3.75 -14.83
N THR A 2 19.85 -4.25 -13.61
CA THR A 2 19.29 -5.54 -13.16
C THR A 2 17.78 -5.37 -12.94
N LYS A 3 16.98 -6.25 -13.55
CA LYS A 3 15.53 -6.28 -13.35
C LYS A 3 15.26 -6.51 -11.85
N PRO A 4 14.44 -5.70 -11.16
CA PRO A 4 14.20 -5.90 -9.74
C PRO A 4 13.55 -7.26 -9.52
N THR A 5 14.17 -8.10 -8.68
CA THR A 5 13.60 -9.39 -8.29
C THR A 5 12.31 -9.13 -7.52
N PRO A 6 11.19 -9.78 -7.90
CA PRO A 6 9.92 -9.53 -7.23
C PRO A 6 10.00 -9.96 -5.76
N LYS A 7 9.72 -9.05 -4.82
CA LYS A 7 9.56 -9.40 -3.40
C LYS A 7 8.42 -10.40 -3.23
N LEU A 8 8.67 -11.48 -2.48
CA LEU A 8 7.70 -12.55 -2.21
C LEU A 8 6.99 -12.35 -0.87
N GLU A 9 7.67 -11.75 0.09
CA GLU A 9 7.15 -11.43 1.41
C GLU A 9 7.77 -10.13 1.95
N VAL A 10 7.05 -9.50 2.87
CA VAL A 10 7.50 -8.36 3.66
C VAL A 10 7.19 -8.67 5.11
N LYS A 11 8.20 -8.54 5.98
CA LYS A 11 8.03 -8.67 7.43
C LYS A 11 7.78 -7.30 8.03
N ILE A 12 6.65 -7.15 8.69
CA ILE A 12 6.20 -5.93 9.34
C ILE A 12 6.37 -6.13 10.84
N LYS A 13 7.21 -5.30 11.46
CA LYS A 13 7.38 -5.30 12.92
C LYS A 13 6.40 -4.29 13.53
N LEU A 14 5.60 -4.77 14.48
CA LEU A 14 4.65 -3.96 15.22
C LEU A 14 5.33 -3.35 16.44
N ASP A 15 5.08 -2.07 16.68
CA ASP A 15 5.50 -1.40 17.91
C ASP A 15 4.50 -1.69 19.04
N PHE A 16 3.24 -1.97 18.68
CA PHE A 16 2.15 -2.34 19.56
C PHE A 16 1.68 -3.77 19.21
N PRO A 17 2.16 -4.78 19.94
CA PRO A 17 1.82 -6.17 19.66
C PRO A 17 0.32 -6.47 19.80
N VAL A 18 -0.24 -7.19 18.82
CA VAL A 18 -1.67 -7.53 18.78
C VAL A 18 -1.91 -8.83 19.57
N PRO A 19 -2.88 -8.88 20.50
CA PRO A 19 -3.25 -10.11 21.17
C PRO A 19 -3.87 -11.10 20.18
N VAL A 20 -3.40 -12.34 20.19
CA VAL A 20 -3.86 -13.39 19.27
C VAL A 20 -4.06 -14.69 20.03
N LYS A 21 -4.91 -15.57 19.52
CA LYS A 21 -4.96 -16.96 20.02
C LYS A 21 -3.81 -17.74 19.39
N GLY A 22 -2.93 -18.27 20.22
CA GLY A 22 -1.90 -19.21 19.82
C GLY A 22 -2.49 -20.50 19.26
N GLU A 23 -1.69 -21.28 18.53
CA GLU A 23 -2.11 -22.58 17.98
C GLU A 23 -2.54 -23.57 19.07
N ASP A 24 -2.06 -23.38 20.30
CA ASP A 24 -2.43 -24.14 21.50
C ASP A 24 -3.69 -23.59 22.20
N GLY A 25 -4.35 -22.58 21.61
CA GLY A 25 -5.55 -21.94 22.13
C GLY A 25 -5.29 -20.94 23.27
N LYS A 26 -4.03 -20.71 23.66
CA LYS A 26 -3.68 -19.73 24.70
C LYS A 26 -3.59 -18.32 24.15
N GLU A 27 -3.71 -17.34 25.04
CA GLU A 27 -3.38 -15.97 24.70
C GLU A 27 -1.90 -15.86 24.35
N ALA A 28 -1.64 -15.33 23.16
CA ALA A 28 -0.33 -15.01 22.64
C ALA A 28 -0.36 -13.56 22.16
N SER A 29 0.81 -13.03 21.80
CA SER A 29 0.93 -11.71 21.23
C SER A 29 1.76 -11.77 19.96
N ARG A 30 1.34 -11.04 18.93
CA ARG A 30 2.01 -10.97 17.64
C ARG A 30 2.71 -9.63 17.53
N ASP A 31 4.03 -9.65 17.52
CA ASP A 31 4.89 -8.48 17.33
C ASP A 31 5.43 -8.35 15.90
N THR A 32 5.22 -9.37 15.08
CA THR A 32 5.71 -9.46 13.70
C THR A 32 4.66 -10.12 12.82
N VAL A 33 4.34 -9.48 11.70
CA VAL A 33 3.40 -10.00 10.69
C VAL A 33 4.14 -10.21 9.37
N THR A 34 3.89 -11.32 8.70
CA THR A 34 4.46 -11.60 7.37
C THR A 34 3.39 -11.37 6.31
N MET A 35 3.53 -10.27 5.57
CA MET A 35 2.69 -9.98 4.42
C MET A 35 3.26 -10.68 3.18
N ARG A 36 2.44 -11.46 2.48
CA ARG A 36 2.82 -12.17 1.25
C ARG A 36 2.46 -11.37 0.01
N ARG A 37 3.18 -11.62 -1.09
CA ARG A 37 2.94 -10.99 -2.39
C ARG A 37 1.45 -11.10 -2.80
N PRO A 38 0.85 -9.99 -3.27
CA PRO A 38 -0.50 -10.00 -3.82
C PRO A 38 -0.67 -11.04 -4.93
N ARG A 39 -1.74 -11.84 -4.85
CA ARG A 39 -2.16 -12.79 -5.89
C ARG A 39 -3.22 -12.14 -6.78
N THR A 40 -3.55 -12.79 -7.90
CA THR A 40 -4.58 -12.32 -8.84
C THR A 40 -5.90 -11.98 -8.15
N ILE A 41 -6.31 -12.75 -7.13
CA ILE A 41 -7.53 -12.46 -6.36
C ILE A 41 -7.44 -11.09 -5.65
N HIS A 42 -6.31 -10.76 -5.03
CA HIS A 42 -6.11 -9.48 -4.35
C HIS A 42 -6.14 -8.32 -5.33
N VAL A 43 -5.47 -8.48 -6.48
CA VAL A 43 -5.41 -7.45 -7.54
C VAL A 43 -6.79 -7.20 -8.16
N LYS A 44 -7.60 -8.25 -8.37
CA LYS A 44 -8.98 -8.10 -8.85
C LYS A 44 -9.85 -7.32 -7.87
N ARG A 45 -9.77 -7.64 -6.57
CA ARG A 45 -10.50 -6.95 -5.50
C ARG A 45 -10.09 -5.48 -5.40
N LEU A 46 -8.79 -5.21 -5.50
CA LEU A 46 -8.27 -3.84 -5.54
C LEU A 46 -8.79 -3.04 -6.75
N ALA A 47 -8.88 -3.66 -7.93
CA ALA A 47 -9.44 -3.03 -9.12
C ALA A 47 -10.94 -2.74 -9.01
N VAL A 48 -11.69 -3.52 -8.24
CA VAL A 48 -13.08 -3.20 -7.90
C VAL A 48 -13.14 -1.98 -6.98
N LEU A 49 -12.23 -1.91 -5.99
CA LEU A 49 -12.19 -0.85 -5.00
C LEU A 49 -11.75 0.50 -5.56
N LEU A 50 -10.66 0.52 -6.34
CA LEU A 50 -9.96 1.72 -6.79
C LEU A 50 -10.14 1.98 -8.30
N GLY A 51 -10.88 1.12 -8.98
CA GLY A 51 -11.02 1.15 -10.44
C GLY A 51 -9.94 0.37 -11.18
N ALA A 52 -10.23 0.03 -12.44
CA ALA A 52 -9.36 -0.80 -13.28
C ALA A 52 -8.01 -0.15 -13.61
N ASP A 53 -7.89 1.17 -13.45
CA ASP A 53 -6.64 1.91 -13.66
C ASP A 53 -5.53 1.49 -12.70
N VAL A 54 -5.87 0.91 -11.54
CA VAL A 54 -4.87 0.37 -10.61
C VAL A 54 -3.99 -0.71 -11.24
N LEU A 55 -4.55 -1.46 -12.21
CA LEU A 55 -3.82 -2.51 -12.92
C LEU A 55 -2.63 -1.95 -13.69
N LYS A 56 -2.69 -0.68 -14.11
CA LYS A 56 -1.61 -0.03 -14.87
C LYS A 56 -0.39 0.22 -13.99
N GLY A 57 -0.60 0.62 -12.73
CA GLY A 57 0.47 0.75 -11.73
C GLY A 57 1.05 -0.59 -11.28
N ILE A 58 0.27 -1.65 -11.33
CA ILE A 58 0.68 -3.01 -10.92
C ILE A 58 1.42 -3.76 -12.06
N ILE A 59 0.91 -3.65 -13.29
CA ILE A 59 1.39 -4.39 -14.47
C ILE A 59 2.47 -3.61 -15.23
N GLY A 60 2.51 -2.28 -15.09
CA GLY A 60 3.27 -1.36 -15.95
C GLY A 60 4.79 -1.55 -16.03
N GLU A 61 5.37 -2.41 -15.18
CA GLU A 61 6.79 -2.81 -15.21
C GLU A 61 7.03 -4.28 -15.61
N GLN A 62 5.99 -5.12 -15.67
CA GLN A 62 6.15 -6.56 -15.89
C GLN A 62 6.01 -7.02 -17.35
N GLU A 63 5.37 -6.24 -18.21
CA GLU A 63 5.11 -6.64 -19.61
C GLU A 63 6.23 -6.21 -20.58
N PRO A 64 6.78 -7.14 -21.37
CA PRO A 64 7.41 -6.83 -22.64
C PRO A 64 6.32 -6.60 -23.70
N SER A 65 6.10 -5.34 -24.07
CA SER A 65 5.64 -4.90 -25.40
C SER A 65 4.22 -5.24 -25.94
N ALA A 66 3.30 -5.92 -25.24
CA ALA A 66 2.00 -6.29 -25.85
C ALA A 66 0.78 -5.40 -25.47
N VAL A 67 0.78 -4.73 -24.32
CA VAL A 67 -0.32 -3.83 -23.94
C VAL A 67 0.17 -2.39 -23.98
N LYS A 68 -0.25 -1.63 -24.99
CA LYS A 68 -0.08 -0.17 -25.03
C LYS A 68 -1.03 0.44 -24.00
N ILE A 69 -0.66 0.33 -22.74
CA ILE A 69 -1.27 1.09 -21.67
C ILE A 69 -0.78 2.51 -21.85
N ASP A 70 -1.70 3.43 -22.11
CA ASP A 70 -1.41 4.85 -22.22
C ASP A 70 -0.94 5.37 -20.85
N LYS A 71 0.38 5.38 -20.65
CA LYS A 71 1.02 5.76 -19.38
C LYS A 71 0.85 7.25 -19.09
N ASP A 72 0.57 8.05 -20.11
CA ASP A 72 0.48 9.51 -20.03
C ASP A 72 -0.87 9.99 -19.47
N ASN A 73 -1.87 9.10 -19.37
CA ASN A 73 -3.24 9.43 -18.94
C ASN A 73 -3.59 8.92 -17.53
N VAL A 74 -2.66 8.28 -16.81
CA VAL A 74 -2.92 7.81 -15.44
C VAL A 74 -1.99 8.48 -14.47
N ASP A 75 -2.60 9.24 -13.55
CA ASP A 75 -1.90 9.82 -12.42
C ASP A 75 -1.60 8.72 -11.39
N VAL A 76 -0.46 8.06 -11.59
CA VAL A 76 0.03 6.99 -10.69
C VAL A 76 0.32 7.53 -9.29
N ALA A 77 0.63 8.83 -9.15
CA ALA A 77 0.81 9.47 -7.85
C ALA A 77 -0.53 9.59 -7.12
N LYS A 78 -1.58 10.05 -7.81
CA LYS A 78 -2.95 10.01 -7.30
C LYS A 78 -3.36 8.59 -6.92
N LEU A 79 -3.06 7.59 -7.75
CA LEU A 79 -3.39 6.19 -7.44
C LEU A 79 -2.70 5.69 -6.14
N ALA A 80 -1.43 6.04 -5.93
CA ALA A 80 -0.73 5.69 -4.69
C ALA A 80 -1.35 6.37 -3.47
N VAL A 81 -1.75 7.64 -3.61
CA VAL A 81 -2.50 8.38 -2.58
C VAL A 81 -3.86 7.74 -2.34
N ASP A 82 -4.60 7.38 -3.39
CA ASP A 82 -5.93 6.76 -3.30
C ASP A 82 -5.84 5.38 -2.60
N VAL A 83 -4.80 4.58 -2.87
CA VAL A 83 -4.53 3.33 -2.14
C VAL A 83 -4.32 3.60 -0.65
N ILE A 84 -3.48 4.59 -0.30
CA ILE A 84 -3.20 4.93 1.11
C ILE A 84 -4.44 5.51 1.78
N SER A 85 -5.14 6.44 1.14
CA SER A 85 -6.36 7.06 1.66
C SER A 85 -7.48 6.05 1.84
N ALA A 86 -7.61 5.07 0.95
CA ALA A 86 -8.58 4.00 1.07
C ALA A 86 -8.38 3.14 2.34
N LEU A 87 -7.17 3.09 2.91
CA LEU A 87 -6.90 2.42 4.19
C LEU A 87 -7.49 3.16 5.39
N PHE A 88 -7.83 4.44 5.23
CA PHE A 88 -8.34 5.30 6.29
C PHE A 88 -9.79 5.75 6.06
N VAL A 89 -10.42 5.37 4.94
CA VAL A 89 -11.81 5.71 4.62
C VAL A 89 -12.74 4.53 4.93
N ARG A 90 -13.76 4.80 5.73
CA ARG A 90 -14.62 3.78 6.37
C ARG A 90 -15.32 2.82 5.40
N GLU A 91 -15.71 3.28 4.22
CA GLU A 91 -16.43 2.47 3.21
C GLU A 91 -15.49 1.59 2.38
N THR A 92 -14.22 1.98 2.26
CA THR A 92 -13.19 1.22 1.54
C THR A 92 -12.33 0.37 2.47
N LEU A 93 -12.40 0.64 3.77
CA LEU A 93 -11.70 -0.06 4.84
C LEU A 93 -12.04 -1.55 4.81
N ASP A 94 -13.31 -1.96 4.83
CA ASP A 94 -13.67 -3.38 4.95
C ASP A 94 -13.04 -4.27 3.85
N GLU A 95 -13.10 -3.83 2.60
CA GLU A 95 -12.56 -4.60 1.47
C GLU A 95 -11.03 -4.55 1.43
N LEU A 96 -10.42 -3.41 1.71
CA LEU A 96 -8.96 -3.26 1.70
C LEU A 96 -8.31 -3.95 2.91
N THR A 97 -8.91 -3.82 4.10
CA THR A 97 -8.62 -4.61 5.31
C THR A 97 -8.69 -6.09 5.00
N SER A 98 -9.73 -6.55 4.29
CA SER A 98 -9.83 -7.96 3.88
C SER A 98 -8.72 -8.39 2.91
N ILE A 99 -8.31 -7.53 1.97
CA ILE A 99 -7.17 -7.80 1.08
C ILE A 99 -5.88 -7.93 1.88
N ILE A 100 -5.59 -6.97 2.76
CA ILE A 100 -4.37 -6.94 3.59
C ILE A 100 -4.33 -8.14 4.54
N ALA A 101 -5.43 -8.42 5.25
CA ALA A 101 -5.55 -9.58 6.12
C ALA A 101 -5.27 -10.88 5.36
N SER A 102 -5.85 -11.04 4.17
CA SER A 102 -5.61 -12.21 3.32
C SER A 102 -4.14 -12.35 2.90
N MET A 103 -3.46 -11.23 2.63
CA MET A 103 -2.02 -11.21 2.34
C MET A 103 -1.17 -11.58 3.56
N CYS A 104 -1.62 -11.25 4.77
CA CYS A 104 -0.97 -11.60 6.03
C CYS A 104 -1.33 -13.00 6.55
N ASN A 105 -2.24 -13.72 5.88
CA ASN A 105 -2.83 -14.97 6.38
C ASN A 105 -3.55 -14.79 7.73
N GLU A 106 -4.17 -13.63 7.90
CA GLU A 106 -4.96 -13.25 9.07
C GLU A 106 -6.43 -13.03 8.67
N LYS A 107 -7.28 -12.86 9.68
CA LYS A 107 -8.67 -12.44 9.46
C LYS A 107 -8.77 -10.91 9.45
N PRO A 108 -9.82 -10.30 8.85
CA PRO A 108 -9.99 -8.86 8.85
C PRO A 108 -9.97 -8.25 10.26
N GLU A 109 -10.54 -8.93 11.25
CA GLU A 109 -10.60 -8.44 12.63
C GLU A 109 -9.22 -8.25 13.26
N PHE A 110 -8.21 -9.02 12.81
CA PHE A 110 -6.83 -8.82 13.25
C PHE A 110 -6.31 -7.44 12.82
N ILE A 111 -6.67 -6.99 11.61
CA ILE A 111 -6.25 -5.69 11.10
C ILE A 111 -6.95 -4.55 11.85
N ASP A 112 -8.22 -4.75 12.24
CA ASP A 112 -8.98 -3.78 13.04
C ASP A 112 -8.43 -3.58 14.45
N GLU A 113 -7.70 -4.57 14.98
CA GLU A 113 -7.02 -4.53 16.28
C GLU A 113 -5.61 -3.91 16.22
N ILE A 114 -5.10 -3.60 15.03
CA ILE A 114 -3.77 -2.97 14.88
C ILE A 114 -3.81 -1.54 15.38
N ASP A 115 -2.78 -1.14 16.12
CA ASP A 115 -2.61 0.25 16.52
C ASP A 115 -2.50 1.17 15.28
N PRO A 116 -3.20 2.32 15.24
CA PRO A 116 -3.16 3.23 14.09
C PRO A 116 -1.75 3.63 13.64
N LEU A 117 -0.77 3.69 14.55
CA LEU A 117 0.63 3.97 14.23
C LEU A 117 1.31 2.82 13.47
N ASP A 118 0.90 1.58 13.75
CA ASP A 118 1.38 0.39 13.05
C ASP A 118 0.65 0.16 11.72
N LEU A 119 -0.58 0.65 11.56
CA LEU A 119 -1.37 0.49 10.32
C LEU A 119 -0.66 1.06 9.08
N MET A 120 0.07 2.18 9.24
CA MET A 120 0.89 2.76 8.16
C MET A 120 1.95 1.78 7.65
N LYS A 121 2.50 0.91 8.50
CA LYS A 121 3.50 -0.08 8.11
C LYS A 121 2.92 -1.16 7.19
N PHE A 122 1.62 -1.44 7.30
CA PHE A 122 0.91 -2.34 6.39
C PHE A 122 0.72 -1.69 5.02
N ALA A 123 0.41 -0.39 4.99
CA ALA A 123 0.36 0.38 3.75
C ALA A 123 1.72 0.35 3.02
N GLU A 124 2.80 0.63 3.74
CA GLU A 124 4.17 0.60 3.21
C GLU A 124 4.56 -0.81 2.74
N GLY A 125 4.26 -1.83 3.54
CA GLY A 125 4.51 -3.23 3.18
C GLY A 125 3.73 -3.67 1.94
N PHE A 126 2.52 -3.15 1.75
CA PHE A 126 1.72 -3.38 0.55
C PHE A 126 2.37 -2.71 -0.68
N LEU A 127 2.73 -1.43 -0.58
CA LEU A 127 3.39 -0.68 -1.67
C LEU A 127 4.75 -1.25 -2.04
N ASP A 128 5.43 -1.93 -1.12
CA ASP A 128 6.68 -2.65 -1.37
C ASP A 128 6.57 -3.75 -2.43
N PHE A 129 5.36 -4.26 -2.70
CA PHE A 129 5.11 -5.21 -3.78
C PHE A 129 4.92 -4.54 -5.15
N PHE A 130 4.75 -3.22 -5.18
CA PHE A 130 4.47 -2.42 -6.36
C PHE A 130 5.48 -1.25 -6.49
N PRO A 131 6.72 -1.51 -6.93
CA PRO A 131 7.78 -0.49 -7.00
C PRO A 131 7.41 0.79 -7.76
N ALA A 132 6.60 0.66 -8.81
CA ALA A 132 6.05 1.80 -9.54
C ALA A 132 5.24 2.71 -8.61
N LEU A 133 4.29 2.16 -7.84
CA LEU A 133 3.47 2.94 -6.89
C LEU A 133 4.34 3.56 -5.78
N ARG A 134 5.32 2.81 -5.25
CA ARG A 134 6.22 3.29 -4.20
C ARG A 134 7.07 4.48 -4.65
N SER A 135 7.65 4.41 -5.84
CA SER A 135 8.54 5.45 -6.37
C SER A 135 7.84 6.80 -6.47
N PHE A 136 6.55 6.82 -6.82
CA PHE A 136 5.74 8.05 -6.88
C PHE A 136 5.32 8.55 -5.49
N ALA A 137 4.93 7.66 -4.58
CA ALA A 137 4.62 8.03 -3.19
C ALA A 137 5.83 8.70 -2.50
N SER A 138 7.05 8.22 -2.76
CA SER A 138 8.29 8.79 -2.23
C SER A 138 8.75 10.07 -2.93
N SER A 139 8.32 10.32 -4.17
CA SER A 139 8.72 11.52 -4.92
C SER A 139 7.89 12.75 -4.56
N ASN A 140 6.66 12.56 -4.06
CA ASN A 140 5.74 13.65 -3.77
C ASN A 140 5.88 14.26 -2.36
N SER A 141 6.67 13.64 -1.47
CA SER A 141 7.01 14.20 -0.14
C SER A 141 8.11 15.27 -0.19
N GLY A 142 8.57 15.68 -1.38
CA GLY A 142 9.73 16.56 -1.57
C GLY A 142 9.50 17.89 -2.30
N GLN A 143 8.27 18.27 -2.69
CA GLN A 143 8.05 19.57 -3.35
C GLN A 143 6.81 20.30 -2.81
N THR A 144 6.87 20.73 -1.55
CA THR A 144 6.17 21.96 -1.13
C THR A 144 7.12 23.12 -1.44
N SER A 145 7.14 23.59 -2.68
CA SER A 145 7.76 24.89 -2.99
C SER A 145 6.97 25.96 -2.26
N LEU A 146 7.55 26.52 -1.19
CA LEU A 146 7.07 27.73 -0.53
C LEU A 146 6.86 28.80 -1.62
N PRO A 147 5.68 29.46 -1.70
CA PRO A 147 5.56 30.65 -2.53
C PRO A 147 6.54 31.69 -1.99
N ALA A 148 7.43 32.18 -2.85
CA ALA A 148 8.35 33.25 -2.51
C ALA A 148 7.53 34.44 -2.01
N SER A 149 7.68 34.77 -0.73
CA SER A 149 7.10 35.96 -0.13
C SER A 149 7.73 37.17 -0.83
N ALA A 150 6.98 37.78 -1.74
CA ALA A 150 7.31 39.09 -2.29
C ALA A 150 7.03 40.14 -1.21
N GLY A 151 7.99 40.30 -0.30
CA GLY A 151 8.07 41.43 0.60
C GLY A 151 9.38 42.16 0.31
N ASP A 152 9.32 43.20 -0.53
CA ASP A 152 10.23 44.33 -0.35
C ASP A 152 9.48 45.62 -0.69
N LEU A 153 9.06 46.28 0.38
CA LEU A 153 8.50 47.63 0.38
C LEU A 153 9.62 48.54 0.89
N THR A 154 10.46 49.03 -0.01
CA THR A 154 11.30 50.20 0.26
C THR A 154 11.47 51.03 -1.01
N THR A 155 10.73 52.14 -1.11
CA THR A 155 11.23 53.52 -1.33
C THR A 155 10.03 54.47 -1.30
#